data_AF-A0A4U6T654-F1
#
_entry.id   AF-A0A4U6T654-F1
#
_cell.length_a   1.000
_cell.length_b   1.000
_cell.length_c   1.000
_cell.angle_alpha   90.00
_cell.angle_beta   90.00
_cell.angle_gamma   90.00
#
_symmetry.space_group_name_H-M   'P 1'
#
loop_
_entity.id
_entity.type
_entity.pdbx_description
1 polymer ?
#
loop_
_entity_poly.entity_id
_entity_poly.type
_entity_poly.pdbx_seq_one_letter_code
_entity_poly.pdbx_strand_id
1 'polypeptide(L)'
;MASKGILEFIVFALVFILFVAHQKIRILDGCRDSIRKRGRYIGPNLDCKNTCRNTDMPCVCRILTPIDEVSISARKRLAYC
;
A
#
# COMPACT_ATOMS: atom_id res chain seq x y z
N MET A 1 -9.68 19.57 29.44
CA MET A 1 -10.32 19.32 28.12
C MET A 1 -9.32 19.16 26.98
N ALA A 2 -8.19 19.88 26.97
CA ALA A 2 -7.17 19.77 25.91
C ALA A 2 -6.50 18.38 25.79
N SER A 3 -6.22 17.69 26.89
CA SER A 3 -5.54 16.37 26.89
C SER A 3 -6.39 15.24 26.31
N LYS A 4 -7.72 15.30 26.47
CA LYS A 4 -8.63 14.27 25.96
C LYS A 4 -8.73 14.29 24.43
N GLY A 5 -8.81 15.49 23.85
CA GLY A 5 -8.79 15.65 22.39
C GLY A 5 -7.48 15.17 21.76
N ILE A 6 -6.33 15.52 22.36
CA ILE A 6 -5.01 15.08 21.87
C ILE A 6 -4.91 13.55 21.85
N LEU A 7 -5.38 12.88 22.91
CA LEU A 7 -5.34 11.42 22.97
C LEU A 7 -6.21 10.78 21.88
N GLU A 8 -7.41 11.30 21.64
CA GLU A 8 -8.30 10.81 20.58
C GLU A 8 -7.67 10.99 19.18
N PHE A 9 -7.03 12.13 18.92
CA PHE A 9 -6.31 12.36 17.67
C PHE A 9 -5.14 11.38 17.48
N ILE A 10 -4.38 11.09 18.53
CA ILE A 10 -3.26 10.13 18.48
C ILE A 10 -3.79 8.73 18.15
N VAL A 11 -4.85 8.29 18.83
CA VAL A 11 -5.47 6.98 18.57
C VAL A 11 -5.95 6.90 17.12
N PHE A 12 -6.62 7.94 16.63
CA PHE A 12 -7.09 7.98 15.24
C PHE A 12 -5.94 7.91 14.23
N ALA A 13 -4.86 8.66 14.47
CA ALA A 13 -3.67 8.62 13.63
C ALA A 13 -3.02 7.24 13.61
N LEU A 14 -2.92 6.57 14.77
CA LEU A 14 -2.38 5.20 14.86
C LEU A 14 -3.23 4.19 14.10
N VAL A 15 -4.56 4.25 14.26
CA VAL A 15 -5.48 3.39 13.50
C VAL A 15 -5.33 3.61 12.01
N PHE A 16 -5.22 4.87 11.58
CA PHE A 16 -5.00 5.19 10.17
C PHE A 16 -3.66 4.63 9.66
N ILE A 17 -2.56 4.81 10.39
CA ILE A 17 -1.24 4.26 10.01
C ILE A 17 -1.30 2.73 9.89
N LEU A 18 -1.91 2.04 10.86
CA LEU A 18 -2.07 0.59 10.83
C LEU A 18 -2.92 0.12 9.64
N PHE A 19 -4.00 0.84 9.35
CA PHE A 19 -4.86 0.55 8.20
C PHE A 19 -4.08 0.66 6.89
N VAL A 20 -3.31 1.74 6.70
CA VAL A 20 -2.51 1.94 5.49
C VAL A 20 -1.38 0.90 5.39
N ALA A 21 -0.75 0.54 6.51
CA ALA A 21 0.25 -0.53 6.56
C ALA A 21 -0.36 -1.90 6.15
N HIS A 22 -1.56 -2.20 6.62
CA HIS A 22 -2.27 -3.42 6.25
C HIS A 22 -2.61 -3.44 4.74
N GLN A 23 -3.06 -2.32 4.19
CA GLN A 23 -3.31 -2.18 2.75
C GLN A 23 -2.03 -2.37 1.91
N LYS A 24 -0.90 -1.82 2.37
CA LYS A 24 0.41 -2.05 1.74
C LYS A 24 0.75 -3.54 1.68
N ILE A 25 0.60 -4.27 2.80
CA ILE A 25 0.89 -5.70 2.86
C ILE A 25 0.01 -6.48 1.86
N ARG A 26 -1.30 -6.19 1.81
CA ARG A 26 -2.22 -6.85 0.87
C ARG A 26 -1.82 -6.67 -0.59
N ILE A 27 -1.39 -5.47 -0.98
CA ILE A 27 -0.89 -5.23 -2.34
C ILE A 27 0.42 -5.97 -2.58
N LEU A 28 1.36 -5.91 -1.63
CA LEU A 28 2.66 -6.55 -1.78
C LEU A 28 2.54 -8.06 -1.93
N ASP A 29 1.55 -8.67 -1.27
CA ASP A 29 1.27 -10.09 -1.34
C ASP A 29 0.46 -10.44 -2.60
N GLY A 30 -0.70 -9.80 -2.79
CA GLY A 30 -1.63 -10.11 -3.89
C GLY A 30 -1.15 -9.70 -5.28
N CYS A 31 -0.27 -8.69 -5.38
CA CYS A 31 0.25 -8.18 -6.64
C CYS A 31 1.76 -8.43 -6.82
N ARG A 32 2.39 -9.22 -5.95
CA ARG A 32 3.85 -9.38 -5.83
C ARG A 32 4.56 -9.51 -7.17
N ASP A 33 4.09 -10.43 -8.01
CA ASP A 33 4.73 -10.76 -9.28
C ASP A 33 4.53 -9.67 -10.34
N SER A 34 3.38 -8.99 -10.29
CA SER A 34 3.02 -7.94 -11.26
C SER A 34 3.72 -6.61 -10.98
N ILE A 35 3.97 -6.31 -9.70
CA ILE A 35 4.65 -5.07 -9.28
C ILE A 35 6.16 -5.23 -9.11
N ARG A 36 6.70 -6.45 -9.27
CA ARG A 36 8.13 -6.72 -9.10
C ARG A 36 8.97 -5.85 -10.05
N LYS A 37 9.99 -5.19 -9.51
CA LYS A 37 10.85 -4.27 -10.28
C LYS A 37 11.72 -5.02 -11.28
N ARG A 38 12.31 -6.14 -10.88
CA ARG A 38 13.21 -6.97 -11.70
C ARG A 38 12.51 -8.24 -12.21
N GLY A 39 12.92 -8.72 -13.38
CA GLY A 39 12.42 -9.94 -14.01
C GLY A 39 11.38 -9.70 -15.09
N ARG A 40 10.84 -10.80 -15.65
CA ARG A 40 9.86 -10.77 -16.73
C ARG A 40 8.61 -10.01 -16.31
N TYR A 41 8.02 -9.28 -17.24
CA TYR A 41 6.73 -8.64 -17.04
C TYR A 41 5.64 -9.70 -16.85
N ILE A 42 4.87 -9.58 -15.78
CA ILE A 42 3.71 -10.42 -15.46
C ILE A 42 2.54 -9.46 -15.24
N GLY A 43 1.46 -9.59 -16.01
CA GLY A 43 0.27 -8.76 -15.84
C GLY A 43 -0.43 -9.05 -14.50
N PRO A 44 -1.28 -8.14 -13.99
CA PRO A 44 -2.06 -8.36 -12.78
C PRO A 44 -3.10 -9.46 -13.01
N ASN A 45 -3.10 -10.46 -12.14
CA ASN A 45 -4.18 -11.44 -12.06
C ASN A 45 -5.45 -10.80 -11.47
N LEU A 46 -6.56 -11.52 -11.48
CA LEU A 46 -7.85 -11.00 -10.99
C LEU A 46 -7.78 -10.58 -9.52
N ASP A 47 -7.06 -11.33 -8.69
CA ASP A 47 -6.90 -11.04 -7.26
C ASP A 47 -6.12 -9.74 -7.02
N CYS A 48 -5.05 -9.50 -7.79
CA CYS A 48 -4.32 -8.24 -7.75
C CYS A 48 -5.21 -7.08 -8.17
N LYS A 49 -5.98 -7.21 -9.26
CA LYS A 49 -6.93 -6.17 -9.69
C LYS A 49 -7.98 -5.87 -8.63
N ASN A 50 -8.55 -6.91 -8.02
CA ASN A 50 -9.54 -6.77 -6.95
C ASN A 50 -8.93 -6.14 -5.70
N THR A 51 -7.69 -6.52 -5.34
CA THR A 51 -6.98 -5.93 -4.23
C THR A 51 -6.77 -4.44 -4.47
N CYS A 52 -6.26 -4.09 -5.65
CA CYS A 52 -6.03 -2.71 -6.05
C CYS A 52 -7.29 -1.86 -6.07
N ARG A 53 -8.39 -2.37 -6.61
CA ARG A 53 -9.69 -1.67 -6.62
C ARG A 53 -10.22 -1.36 -5.21
N ASN A 54 -9.84 -2.16 -4.22
CA ASN A 54 -10.25 -2.02 -2.82
C ASN A 54 -9.20 -1.31 -1.95
N THR A 55 -8.13 -0.77 -2.55
CA THR A 55 -7.06 -0.10 -1.83
C THR A 55 -6.88 1.33 -2.31
N ASP A 56 -6.73 2.26 -1.36
CA ASP A 56 -6.31 3.64 -1.64
C ASP A 56 -4.82 3.65 -2.04
N MET A 57 -4.57 3.57 -3.34
CA MET A 57 -3.21 3.54 -3.89
C MET A 57 -2.39 4.79 -3.59
N PRO A 58 -2.90 6.02 -3.74
CA PRO A 58 -2.17 7.22 -3.33
C PRO A 58 -1.68 7.17 -1.89
N CYS A 59 -2.51 6.69 -0.96
CA CYS A 59 -2.13 6.56 0.44
C CYS A 59 -1.00 5.53 0.66
N VAL A 60 -1.11 4.37 0.02
CA VAL A 60 -0.08 3.32 0.08
C VAL A 60 1.24 3.77 -0.57
N CYS A 61 1.19 4.60 -1.62
CA CYS A 61 2.39 5.19 -2.22
C CYS A 61 3.16 6.07 -1.25
N ARG A 62 2.47 6.83 -0.38
CA ARG A 62 3.11 7.76 0.56
C ARG A 62 3.87 7.07 1.68
N ILE A 63 3.51 5.83 2.02
CA ILE A 63 4.17 5.06 3.10
C ILE A 63 5.19 4.04 2.59
N LEU A 64 5.50 4.08 1.29
CA LEU A 64 6.59 3.27 0.76
C LEU A 64 7.92 3.77 1.28
N THR A 65 8.72 2.82 1.73
CA THR A 65 10.11 3.07 2.10
C THR A 65 11.00 2.87 0.87
N PRO A 66 12.20 3.48 0.84
CA PRO A 66 13.17 3.23 -0.22
C PRO A 66 13.49 1.73 -0.40
N ILE A 67 13.44 0.96 0.68
CA ILE A 67 13.67 -0.50 0.68
C ILE A 67 12.59 -1.21 -0.14
N ASP A 68 11.33 -0.79 -0.02
CA ASP A 68 10.25 -1.32 -0.84
C ASP A 68 10.53 -1.02 -2.33
N GLU A 69 10.94 0.20 -2.66
CA GLU A 69 11.22 0.64 -4.04
C GLU A 69 12.42 -0.06 -4.70
N VAL A 70 13.29 -0.71 -3.93
CA VAL A 70 14.33 -1.59 -4.47
C VAL A 70 13.70 -2.84 -5.09
N SER A 71 12.64 -3.36 -4.46
CA SER A 71 12.02 -4.65 -4.81
C SER A 71 10.83 -4.49 -5.74
N ILE A 72 10.05 -3.42 -5.57
CA ILE A 72 8.82 -3.15 -6.30
C ILE A 72 8.90 -1.87 -7.12
N SER A 73 8.21 -1.85 -8.25
CA SER A 73 8.09 -0.67 -9.10
C SER A 73 6.79 0.07 -8.79
N ALA A 74 6.91 1.25 -8.18
CA ALA A 74 5.77 2.13 -7.94
C ALA A 74 5.01 2.45 -9.25
N ARG A 75 5.73 2.58 -10.37
CA ARG A 75 5.15 2.83 -11.69
C ARG A 75 4.29 1.66 -12.19
N LYS A 76 4.78 0.41 -12.06
CA LYS A 76 3.98 -0.78 -12.40
C LYS A 76 2.73 -0.84 -11.56
N ARG A 77 2.87 -0.61 -10.25
CA ARG A 77 1.73 -0.60 -9.33
C ARG A 77 0.66 0.43 -9.72
N LEU A 78 1.03 1.67 -10.03
CA LEU A 78 0.09 2.71 -10.48
C LEU A 78 -0.57 2.38 -11.83
N ALA A 79 0.12 1.68 -12.72
CA ALA A 79 -0.41 1.30 -14.03
C ALA A 79 -1.46 0.17 -13.95
N TYR A 80 -1.55 -0.55 -12.83
CA TYR A 80 -2.41 -1.73 -12.70
C TYR A 80 -3.60 -1.56 -11.76
N CYS A 81 -3.75 -0.42 -11.07
CA CYS A 81 -4.55 -0.35 -9.83
C CYS A 81 -5.57 0.81 -9.72
#